data_AF-G1SE90-F1
#
_entry.id   AF-G1SE90-F1
#
_cell.length_a   1.000
_cell.length_b   1.000
_cell.length_c   1.000
_cell.angle_alpha   90.00
_cell.angle_beta   90.00
_cell.angle_gamma   90.00
#
_symmetry.space_group_name_H-M   'P 1'
#
loop_
_entity.id
_entity.type
_entity.pdbx_description
1 polymer ?
#
loop_
_entity_poly.entity_id
_entity_poly.type
_entity_poly.pdbx_seq_one_letter_code
_entity_poly.pdbx_strand_id
1 'polypeptide(L)'
;MARKLSLLEALLIAFDVIVVIADVLLLILLLENPSDSSFTPECPEISQSERIDCAPGRVVTEEVCRQQLKCCWSPVADAAVPVCFFPRNWGYEVSDGIRDTSTGFTAQLTRVPSPSLFGNDVLNALFTAENQTPSRFRFKITDSNNMRYEVPHENIKTLNGTADPSSLSYRVEVTDKPFSLKILRTSNQRVLLDTSIGPLQFAHQYLQLSFRLPSANVYGLGEHVHQQYRHNMTWKTWPIFTRDTTPTAGMINLYGAHTFFLCLEDTSGFSFGVFLMNSNAMEITLQPAPAVTYRTIGGILDFYVFLGNTPEQVVQEYLELVGRPFLPSYWSLGFQLSRRDYGGIHGLREVVDRNRRAGIPYDVQYSDIDYMDGKKDFTIDEGAYPGLSDFAKELHDNGQKYMIIMNPGIFRSPEYTAYNNGSLKRVWILDNHGFAVGEGYPGPAVFPDYSNPEGTQWWTEQLTEFHNQLEFDGVWIVSSYS
;
A
#
# COMPACT_ATOMS: atom_id res chain seq x y z
N MET A 1 -56.04 48.54 20.24
CA MET A 1 -55.12 49.31 21.09
C MET A 1 -53.70 49.00 20.59
N ALA A 2 -53.17 49.79 19.66
CA ALA A 2 -51.85 49.56 19.08
C ALA A 2 -50.78 50.08 20.04
N ARG A 3 -49.99 49.17 20.64
CA ARG A 3 -48.89 49.51 21.52
C ARG A 3 -47.81 50.20 20.68
N LYS A 4 -47.53 51.48 20.94
CA LYS A 4 -46.42 52.20 20.28
C LYS A 4 -45.12 51.57 20.76
N LEU A 5 -44.35 50.99 19.83
CA LEU A 5 -43.01 50.52 20.13
C LEU A 5 -42.15 51.69 20.60
N SER A 6 -41.36 51.47 21.65
CA SER A 6 -40.32 52.39 22.06
C SER A 6 -39.25 52.50 20.96
N LEU A 7 -38.54 53.63 20.92
CA LEU A 7 -37.47 53.86 19.93
C LEU A 7 -36.41 52.74 19.97
N LEU A 8 -36.15 52.20 21.17
CA LEU A 8 -35.22 51.10 21.39
C LEU A 8 -35.73 49.77 20.82
N GLU A 9 -37.02 49.45 21.01
CA GLU A 9 -37.64 48.25 20.42
C GLU A 9 -37.64 48.33 18.89
N ALA A 10 -37.88 49.52 18.32
CA ALA A 10 -37.81 49.71 16.87
C ALA A 10 -36.38 49.55 16.32
N LEU A 11 -35.37 50.04 17.04
CA LEU A 11 -33.96 49.88 16.67
C LEU A 11 -33.47 48.43 16.79
N LEU A 12 -33.90 47.71 17.82
CA LEU A 12 -33.58 46.29 18.01
C LEU A 12 -34.18 45.44 16.89
N ILE A 13 -35.45 45.67 16.53
CA ILE A 13 -36.09 44.97 15.41
C ILE A 13 -35.38 45.29 14.09
N ALA A 14 -34.99 46.55 13.86
CA ALA A 14 -34.25 46.92 12.66
C ALA A 14 -32.87 46.24 12.62
N PHE A 15 -32.19 46.14 13.75
CA PHE A 15 -30.90 45.45 13.87
C PHE A 15 -31.04 43.94 13.61
N ASP A 16 -32.01 43.28 14.22
CA ASP A 16 -32.26 41.84 14.02
C ASP A 16 -32.62 41.54 12.56
N VAL A 17 -33.42 42.40 11.91
CA VAL A 17 -33.73 42.25 10.48
C VAL A 17 -32.47 42.42 9.62
N ILE A 18 -31.57 43.35 9.95
CA ILE A 18 -30.30 43.53 9.23
C ILE A 18 -29.40 42.30 9.42
N VAL A 19 -29.31 41.76 10.63
CA VAL A 19 -28.52 40.55 10.92
C VAL A 19 -29.08 39.36 10.17
N VAL A 20 -30.40 39.15 10.18
CA VAL A 20 -31.03 38.06 9.42
C VAL A 20 -30.82 38.22 7.91
N ILE A 21 -30.90 39.44 7.37
CA ILE A 21 -30.61 39.70 5.95
C ILE A 21 -29.13 39.41 5.65
N ALA A 22 -28.21 39.79 6.54
CA ALA A 22 -26.79 39.53 6.39
C ALA A 22 -26.49 38.01 6.47
N ASP A 23 -27.11 37.28 7.39
CA ASP A 23 -26.98 35.83 7.53
C ASP A 23 -27.58 35.10 6.33
N VAL A 24 -28.72 35.56 5.81
CA VAL A 24 -29.31 35.02 4.58
C VAL A 24 -28.44 35.32 3.36
N LEU A 25 -27.86 36.52 3.26
CA LEU A 25 -26.90 36.84 2.20
C LEU A 25 -25.62 36.02 2.33
N LEU A 26 -25.12 35.78 3.54
CA LEU A 26 -23.96 34.93 3.81
C LEU A 26 -24.27 33.46 3.47
N LEU A 27 -25.47 32.99 3.79
CA LEU A 27 -25.97 31.67 3.43
C LEU A 27 -26.15 31.54 1.92
N ILE A 28 -26.65 32.59 1.24
CA ILE A 28 -26.74 32.64 -0.23
C ILE A 28 -25.34 32.67 -0.86
N LEU A 29 -24.37 33.37 -0.28
CA LEU A 29 -22.96 33.35 -0.72
C LEU A 29 -22.25 32.02 -0.44
N LEU A 30 -22.67 31.30 0.60
CA LEU A 30 -22.21 29.94 0.93
C LEU A 30 -22.92 28.87 0.07
N LEU A 31 -24.15 29.14 -0.40
CA LEU A 31 -24.95 28.26 -1.27
C LEU A 31 -24.77 28.57 -2.76
N GLU A 32 -24.33 29.78 -3.12
CA GLU A 32 -23.63 30.08 -4.36
C GLU A 32 -22.31 29.34 -4.28
N ASN A 33 -22.37 28.03 -4.55
CA ASN A 33 -21.27 27.39 -5.24
C ASN A 33 -20.93 28.32 -6.39
N PRO A 34 -19.71 28.87 -6.47
CA PRO A 34 -19.30 29.49 -7.71
C PRO A 34 -19.58 28.41 -8.75
N SER A 35 -20.48 28.72 -9.69
CA SER A 35 -20.66 27.93 -10.90
C SER A 35 -19.37 28.09 -11.67
N ASP A 36 -18.32 27.41 -11.21
CA ASP A 36 -16.97 27.69 -11.61
C ASP A 36 -16.71 26.88 -12.87
N SER A 37 -16.79 27.60 -13.99
CA SER A 37 -16.21 27.31 -15.30
C SER A 37 -16.76 26.12 -16.10
N SER A 38 -17.30 26.48 -17.26
CA SER A 38 -17.32 25.87 -18.61
C SER A 38 -16.71 24.48 -18.93
N PHE A 39 -16.40 23.60 -17.98
CA PHE A 39 -15.89 22.26 -18.29
C PHE A 39 -16.98 21.45 -19.00
N THR A 40 -16.75 21.20 -20.29
CA THR A 40 -17.61 20.36 -21.12
C THR A 40 -16.86 19.05 -21.37
N PRO A 41 -17.38 17.91 -20.88
CA PRO A 41 -16.68 16.64 -21.02
C PRO A 41 -16.63 16.17 -22.46
N GLU A 42 -15.44 15.80 -22.93
CA GLU A 42 -15.24 15.14 -24.22
C GLU A 42 -15.48 13.64 -24.10
N CYS A 43 -16.64 13.20 -24.60
CA CYS A 43 -17.11 11.81 -24.51
C CYS A 43 -17.18 11.13 -25.89
N PRO A 44 -16.03 10.81 -26.50
CA PRO A 44 -16.02 10.03 -27.73
C PRO A 44 -16.50 8.60 -27.46
N GLU A 45 -16.98 7.94 -28.50
CA GLU A 45 -17.22 6.50 -28.44
C GLU A 45 -15.89 5.77 -28.22
N ILE A 46 -15.79 5.05 -27.09
CA ILE A 46 -14.64 4.24 -26.73
C ILE A 46 -15.09 2.81 -26.42
N SER A 47 -14.19 1.85 -26.64
CA SER A 47 -14.45 0.45 -26.29
C SER A 47 -14.82 0.33 -24.81
N GLN A 48 -15.77 -0.55 -24.50
CA GLN A 48 -16.15 -0.87 -23.12
C GLN A 48 -14.95 -1.27 -22.27
N SER A 49 -14.02 -2.04 -22.86
CA SER A 49 -12.80 -2.50 -22.19
C SER A 49 -11.83 -1.39 -21.79
N GLU A 50 -11.93 -0.20 -22.40
CA GLU A 50 -11.04 0.95 -22.19
C GLU A 50 -11.62 2.01 -21.26
N ARG A 51 -12.87 1.84 -20.80
CA ARG A 51 -13.51 2.80 -19.91
C ARG A 51 -12.81 2.79 -18.56
N ILE A 52 -12.31 3.95 -18.12
CA ILE A 52 -11.79 4.15 -16.77
C ILE A 52 -12.91 4.71 -15.91
N ASP A 53 -13.28 3.97 -14.87
CA ASP A 53 -14.37 4.31 -13.96
C ASP A 53 -14.16 5.67 -13.29
N CYS A 54 -15.13 6.57 -13.44
CA CYS A 54 -15.14 7.91 -12.84
C CYS A 54 -15.85 7.95 -11.47
N ALA A 55 -16.55 6.88 -11.09
CA ALA A 55 -17.24 6.78 -9.81
C ALA A 55 -16.88 5.46 -9.07
N PRO A 56 -15.58 5.19 -8.84
CA PRO A 56 -15.17 3.93 -8.24
C PRO A 56 -15.83 3.70 -6.88
N GLY A 57 -16.37 2.48 -6.72
CA GLY A 57 -17.07 2.06 -5.50
C GLY A 57 -18.47 2.68 -5.31
N ARG A 58 -19.00 3.41 -6.30
CA ARG A 58 -20.31 4.08 -6.21
C ARG A 58 -21.23 3.71 -7.37
N VAL A 59 -22.47 3.38 -7.04
CA VAL A 59 -23.54 3.31 -8.04
C VAL A 59 -24.07 4.73 -8.25
N VAL A 60 -23.90 5.26 -9.45
CA VAL A 60 -24.33 6.62 -9.81
C VAL A 60 -25.39 6.60 -10.91
N THR A 61 -26.29 7.58 -10.89
CA THR A 61 -27.29 7.77 -11.95
C THR A 61 -26.68 8.54 -13.13
N GLU A 62 -27.36 8.53 -14.28
CA GLU A 62 -26.96 9.34 -15.44
C GLU A 62 -26.85 10.83 -15.09
N GLU A 63 -27.82 11.35 -14.34
CA GLU A 63 -27.85 12.74 -13.92
C GLU A 63 -26.64 13.08 -13.04
N VAL A 64 -26.33 12.26 -12.04
CA VAL A 64 -25.15 12.46 -11.19
C VAL A 64 -23.87 12.40 -12.01
N CYS A 65 -23.72 11.40 -12.88
CA CYS A 65 -22.55 11.25 -13.72
C CYS A 65 -22.33 12.46 -14.64
N ARG A 66 -23.37 12.88 -15.38
CA ARG A 66 -23.25 13.95 -16.37
C ARG A 66 -23.25 15.35 -15.76
N GLN A 67 -24.09 15.60 -14.75
CA GLN A 67 -24.31 16.96 -14.24
C GLN A 67 -23.40 17.30 -13.08
N GLN A 68 -23.16 16.37 -12.15
CA GLN A 68 -22.36 16.62 -10.95
C GLN A 68 -20.89 16.25 -11.18
N LEU A 69 -20.62 15.02 -11.63
CA LEU A 69 -19.24 14.56 -11.87
C LEU A 69 -18.66 15.08 -13.19
N LYS A 70 -19.50 15.58 -14.10
CA LYS A 70 -19.15 15.93 -15.50
C LYS A 70 -18.35 14.83 -16.20
N CYS A 71 -18.78 13.58 -16.02
CA CYS A 71 -18.21 12.41 -16.68
C CYS A 71 -19.09 11.90 -17.82
N CYS A 72 -18.56 10.94 -18.57
CA CYS A 72 -19.25 10.33 -19.69
C CYS A 72 -20.17 9.21 -19.22
N TRP A 73 -21.39 9.20 -19.73
CA TRP A 73 -22.37 8.15 -19.44
C TRP A 73 -22.73 7.36 -20.69
N SER A 74 -22.58 6.05 -20.62
CA SER A 74 -23.01 5.12 -21.67
C SER A 74 -23.41 3.77 -21.04
N PRO A 75 -24.72 3.44 -21.02
CA PRO A 75 -25.21 2.24 -20.36
C PRO A 75 -24.75 0.96 -21.09
N VAL A 76 -24.56 -0.11 -20.34
CA VAL A 76 -24.09 -1.42 -20.83
C VAL A 76 -24.77 -2.54 -20.03
N ALA A 77 -24.88 -3.72 -20.64
CA ALA A 77 -25.56 -4.86 -20.01
C ALA A 77 -24.70 -5.55 -18.96
N ASP A 78 -23.37 -5.57 -19.13
CA ASP A 78 -22.43 -6.12 -18.16
C ASP A 78 -22.24 -5.10 -17.01
N ALA A 79 -22.67 -5.47 -15.81
CA ALA A 79 -22.60 -4.63 -14.62
C ALA A 79 -21.15 -4.36 -14.15
N ALA A 80 -20.17 -5.14 -14.61
CA ALA A 80 -18.76 -4.93 -14.28
C ALA A 80 -18.11 -3.82 -15.13
N VAL A 81 -18.71 -3.48 -16.28
CA VAL A 81 -18.21 -2.42 -17.15
C VAL A 81 -18.69 -1.05 -16.63
N PRO A 82 -17.80 -0.06 -16.48
CA PRO A 82 -18.20 1.28 -16.05
C PRO A 82 -19.23 1.92 -16.99
N VAL A 83 -20.39 2.28 -16.43
CA VAL A 83 -21.42 3.08 -17.10
C VAL A 83 -21.09 4.57 -17.06
N CYS A 84 -20.41 5.01 -16.00
CA CYS A 84 -19.89 6.37 -15.80
C CYS A 84 -18.36 6.34 -15.87
N PHE A 85 -17.76 7.00 -16.85
CA PHE A 85 -16.32 6.92 -17.09
C PHE A 85 -15.72 8.29 -17.41
N PHE A 86 -14.41 8.42 -17.22
CA PHE A 86 -13.72 9.70 -17.42
C PHE A 86 -13.80 10.18 -18.89
N PRO A 87 -13.98 11.50 -19.12
CA PRO A 87 -13.83 12.09 -20.44
C PRO A 87 -12.35 12.23 -20.82
N ARG A 88 -12.06 12.45 -22.11
CA ARG A 88 -10.67 12.55 -22.61
C ARG A 88 -9.94 13.81 -22.17
N ASN A 89 -10.66 14.90 -21.93
CA ASN A 89 -10.10 16.21 -21.59
C ASN A 89 -9.93 16.41 -20.07
N TRP A 90 -9.69 15.35 -19.31
CA TRP A 90 -9.45 15.39 -17.87
C TRP A 90 -7.97 15.11 -17.55
N GLY A 91 -7.43 15.76 -16.52
CA GLY A 91 -6.13 15.42 -15.95
C GLY A 91 -5.26 16.66 -15.79
N TYR A 92 -4.03 16.58 -16.27
CA TYR A 92 -3.03 17.64 -16.18
C TYR A 92 -2.52 17.98 -17.58
N GLU A 93 -1.89 19.14 -17.73
CA GLU A 93 -1.14 19.53 -18.93
C GLU A 93 0.29 19.92 -18.55
N VAL A 94 1.23 19.73 -19.47
CA VAL A 94 2.60 20.25 -19.33
C VAL A 94 2.59 21.78 -19.53
N SER A 95 3.00 22.55 -18.53
CA SER A 95 2.88 24.02 -18.54
C SER A 95 4.14 24.77 -18.98
N ASP A 96 5.34 24.19 -18.84
CA ASP A 96 6.61 24.86 -19.14
C ASP A 96 7.62 23.95 -19.85
N GLY A 97 7.08 23.11 -20.75
CA GLY A 97 7.85 22.13 -21.52
C GLY A 97 8.56 21.09 -20.65
N ILE A 98 9.40 20.30 -21.32
CA ILE A 98 10.25 19.29 -20.67
C ILE A 98 11.63 19.91 -20.42
N ARG A 99 12.15 19.73 -19.21
CA ARG A 99 13.47 20.21 -18.80
C ARG A 99 14.38 19.04 -18.49
N ASP A 100 15.46 18.89 -19.25
CA ASP A 100 16.46 17.85 -19.01
C ASP A 100 17.15 18.06 -17.66
N THR A 101 17.47 16.95 -16.99
CA THR A 101 18.25 16.92 -15.76
C THR A 101 19.50 16.06 -15.96
N SER A 102 20.38 16.02 -14.95
CA SER A 102 21.52 15.10 -14.99
C SER A 102 21.09 13.63 -15.00
N THR A 103 19.88 13.30 -14.51
CA THR A 103 19.36 11.94 -14.34
C THR A 103 18.28 11.52 -15.33
N GLY A 104 17.71 12.46 -16.08
CA GLY A 104 16.59 12.23 -16.98
C GLY A 104 15.98 13.58 -17.34
N PHE A 105 14.73 13.81 -16.93
CA PHE A 105 14.04 15.07 -17.22
C PHE A 105 12.91 15.33 -16.22
N THR A 106 12.39 16.57 -16.24
CA THR A 106 11.26 17.01 -15.42
C THR A 106 10.23 17.73 -16.28
N ALA A 107 8.97 17.71 -15.85
CA ALA A 107 7.89 18.48 -16.46
C ALA A 107 6.98 19.04 -15.38
N GLN A 108 6.68 20.34 -15.46
CA GLN A 108 5.68 20.95 -14.59
C GLN A 108 4.28 20.65 -15.13
N LEU A 109 3.43 20.13 -14.26
CA LEU A 109 2.09 19.70 -14.57
C LEU A 109 1.08 20.64 -13.93
N THR A 110 0.18 21.21 -14.72
CA THR A 110 -0.92 22.04 -14.23
C THR A 110 -2.25 21.33 -14.47
N ARG A 111 -3.07 21.23 -13.43
CA ARG A 111 -4.37 20.55 -13.49
C ARG A 111 -5.30 21.26 -14.48
N VAL A 112 -5.95 20.50 -15.36
CA VAL A 112 -6.99 21.01 -16.25
C VAL A 112 -8.20 21.43 -15.40
N PRO A 113 -8.84 22.59 -15.67
CA PRO A 113 -10.07 22.99 -14.99
C PRO A 113 -11.18 21.96 -15.21
N SER A 114 -11.41 21.13 -14.20
CA SER A 114 -12.36 20.02 -14.19
C SER A 114 -12.92 19.86 -12.76
N PRO A 115 -14.11 19.27 -12.56
CA PRO A 115 -14.67 19.09 -11.22
C PRO A 115 -13.73 18.33 -10.28
N SER A 116 -13.86 18.60 -8.99
CA SER A 116 -13.17 17.81 -7.96
C SER A 116 -14.00 16.58 -7.59
N LEU A 117 -13.39 15.40 -7.60
CA LEU A 117 -14.06 14.14 -7.20
C LEU A 117 -14.00 13.89 -5.69
N PHE A 118 -12.84 14.17 -5.08
CA PHE A 118 -12.55 13.85 -3.68
C PHE A 118 -12.03 15.03 -2.85
N GLY A 119 -12.03 16.25 -3.41
CA GLY A 119 -11.57 17.47 -2.75
C GLY A 119 -10.04 17.60 -2.71
N ASN A 120 -9.54 18.81 -2.39
CA ASN A 120 -8.12 19.10 -2.19
C ASN A 120 -7.21 18.64 -3.34
N ASP A 121 -7.62 18.94 -4.58
CA ASP A 121 -6.82 18.69 -5.77
C ASP A 121 -5.51 19.51 -5.75
N VAL A 122 -4.40 18.86 -6.12
CA VAL A 122 -3.10 19.53 -6.28
C VAL A 122 -3.08 20.22 -7.64
N LEU A 123 -3.14 21.55 -7.65
CA LEU A 123 -3.22 22.31 -8.91
C LEU A 123 -1.92 22.26 -9.72
N ASN A 124 -0.77 22.23 -9.05
CA ASN A 124 0.55 22.21 -9.66
C ASN A 124 1.35 21.02 -9.11
N ALA A 125 1.67 20.08 -9.98
CA ALA A 125 2.46 18.91 -9.67
C ALA A 125 3.76 18.91 -10.48
N LEU A 126 4.76 18.17 -10.01
CA LEU A 126 6.04 18.01 -10.68
C LEU A 126 6.19 16.55 -11.08
N PHE A 127 6.32 16.30 -12.38
CA PHE A 127 6.76 15.02 -12.91
C PHE A 127 8.30 15.00 -12.97
N THR A 128 8.91 13.98 -12.37
CA THR A 128 10.35 13.73 -12.41
C THR A 128 10.62 12.35 -12.98
N ALA A 129 11.42 12.27 -14.04
CA ALA A 129 11.86 11.03 -14.67
C ALA A 129 13.36 10.80 -14.48
N GLU A 130 13.73 9.58 -14.14
CA GLU A 130 15.11 9.15 -13.91
C GLU A 130 15.43 7.89 -14.72
N ASN A 131 16.44 7.98 -15.59
CA ASN A 131 16.99 6.86 -16.34
C ASN A 131 18.04 6.13 -15.49
N GLN A 132 17.58 5.36 -14.50
CA GLN A 132 18.43 4.83 -13.44
C GLN A 132 19.43 3.77 -13.92
N THR A 133 18.98 2.80 -14.72
CA THR A 133 19.83 1.76 -15.33
C THR A 133 19.38 1.51 -16.78
N PRO A 134 20.14 0.74 -17.59
CA PRO A 134 19.70 0.31 -18.91
C PRO A 134 18.34 -0.41 -18.93
N SER A 135 17.95 -1.03 -17.82
CA SER A 135 16.78 -1.89 -17.64
C SER A 135 15.77 -1.34 -16.62
N ARG A 136 16.07 -0.23 -15.93
CA ARG A 136 15.20 0.36 -14.90
C ARG A 136 14.97 1.84 -15.15
N PHE A 137 13.70 2.18 -15.37
CA PHE A 137 13.20 3.55 -15.44
C PHE A 137 12.43 3.87 -14.17
N ARG A 138 12.60 5.07 -13.63
CA ARG A 138 11.77 5.57 -12.53
C ARG A 138 11.09 6.86 -12.96
N PHE A 139 9.83 7.02 -12.56
CA PHE A 139 9.19 8.33 -12.58
C PHE A 139 8.40 8.57 -11.31
N LYS A 140 8.37 9.82 -10.83
CA LYS A 140 7.50 10.22 -9.74
C LYS A 140 6.74 11.50 -10.02
N ILE A 141 5.53 11.59 -9.46
CA ILE A 141 4.68 12.78 -9.50
C ILE A 141 4.51 13.26 -8.05
N THR A 142 4.99 14.48 -7.78
CA THR A 142 4.96 15.13 -6.46
C THR A 142 4.18 16.42 -6.50
N ASP A 143 3.77 16.93 -5.34
CA ASP A 143 3.21 18.29 -5.23
C ASP A 143 4.36 19.31 -5.32
N SER A 144 4.23 20.32 -6.18
CA SER A 144 5.28 21.32 -6.39
C SER A 144 5.42 22.31 -5.24
N ASN A 145 4.39 22.46 -4.41
CA ASN A 145 4.31 23.45 -3.34
C ASN A 145 4.45 22.84 -1.94
N ASN A 146 4.13 21.55 -1.79
CA ASN A 146 4.11 20.89 -0.48
C ASN A 146 4.92 19.59 -0.49
N MET A 147 5.71 19.38 0.56
CA MET A 147 6.29 18.07 0.82
C MET A 147 5.17 17.10 1.20
N ARG A 148 5.17 15.93 0.57
CA ARG A 148 4.23 14.84 0.83
C ARG A 148 4.99 13.64 1.38
N TYR A 149 4.27 12.74 2.05
CA TYR A 149 4.85 11.49 2.53
C TYR A 149 5.43 10.68 1.35
N GLU A 150 6.72 10.39 1.42
CA GLU A 150 7.44 9.41 0.59
C GLU A 150 7.86 8.25 1.49
N VAL A 151 7.82 7.01 0.99
CA VAL A 151 8.16 5.83 1.79
C VAL A 151 9.65 5.84 2.14
N PRO A 152 10.04 5.83 3.43
CA PRO A 152 11.44 5.82 3.85
C PRO A 152 12.03 4.39 3.76
N HIS A 153 12.14 3.87 2.55
CA HIS A 153 12.56 2.48 2.30
C HIS A 153 14.05 2.28 2.57
N GLU A 154 14.42 1.26 3.33
CA GLU A 154 15.77 1.02 3.85
C GLU A 154 16.80 0.64 2.77
N ASN A 155 16.37 -0.10 1.73
CA ASN A 155 17.26 -0.55 0.65
C ASN A 155 17.33 0.41 -0.55
N ILE A 156 16.26 1.17 -0.84
CA ILE A 156 16.22 2.04 -2.02
C ILE A 156 16.94 3.34 -1.73
N LYS A 157 18.04 3.57 -2.45
CA LYS A 157 18.86 4.77 -2.33
C LYS A 157 18.62 5.69 -3.52
N THR A 158 18.70 7.00 -3.28
CA THR A 158 18.77 7.98 -4.36
C THR A 158 20.02 7.74 -5.20
N LEU A 159 19.86 7.60 -6.51
CA LEU A 159 20.96 7.43 -7.43
C LEU A 159 21.51 8.79 -7.87
N ASN A 160 22.84 8.94 -7.81
CA ASN A 160 23.55 10.13 -8.25
C ASN A 160 24.15 9.99 -9.68
N GLY A 161 23.88 8.88 -10.37
CA GLY A 161 24.44 8.59 -11.70
C GLY A 161 23.36 8.20 -12.71
N THR A 162 23.67 8.42 -13.99
CA THR A 162 22.83 8.03 -15.12
C THR A 162 23.35 6.80 -15.83
N ALA A 163 22.41 6.02 -16.35
CA ALA A 163 22.72 5.11 -17.45
C ALA A 163 23.06 5.90 -18.71
N ASP A 164 24.00 5.38 -19.51
CA ASP A 164 24.28 5.89 -20.84
C ASP A 164 22.99 5.83 -21.69
N PRO A 165 22.50 6.96 -22.23
CA PRO A 165 21.29 6.99 -23.05
C PRO A 165 21.30 6.00 -24.22
N SER A 166 22.49 5.70 -24.78
CA SER A 166 22.63 4.75 -25.89
C SER A 166 22.44 3.29 -25.49
N SER A 167 22.50 2.99 -24.19
CA SER A 167 22.38 1.63 -23.64
C SER A 167 20.96 1.29 -23.16
N LEU A 168 20.03 2.26 -23.16
CA LEU A 168 18.70 2.07 -22.62
C LEU A 168 17.88 1.05 -23.43
N SER A 169 17.31 0.06 -22.73
CA SER A 169 16.36 -0.90 -23.30
C SER A 169 14.95 -0.31 -23.47
N TYR A 170 14.74 0.91 -22.98
CA TYR A 170 13.48 1.63 -23.02
C TYR A 170 13.63 3.03 -23.63
N ARG A 171 12.52 3.52 -24.18
CA ARG A 171 12.35 4.90 -24.66
C ARG A 171 11.07 5.46 -24.04
N VAL A 172 11.13 6.71 -23.64
CA VAL A 172 10.02 7.39 -22.97
C VAL A 172 9.49 8.48 -23.88
N GLU A 173 8.18 8.54 -24.05
CA GLU A 173 7.47 9.59 -24.77
C GLU A 173 6.48 10.28 -23.81
N VAL A 174 6.47 11.61 -23.82
CA VAL A 174 5.51 12.41 -23.06
C VAL A 174 4.62 13.16 -24.03
N THR A 175 3.31 13.12 -23.78
CA THR A 175 2.31 13.95 -24.47
C THR A 175 1.90 15.08 -23.54
N ASP A 176 1.75 16.29 -24.07
CA ASP A 176 1.54 17.48 -23.24
C ASP A 176 0.06 17.70 -22.84
N LYS A 177 -0.90 17.47 -23.76
CA LYS A 177 -2.31 17.82 -23.58
C LYS A 177 -3.29 16.70 -24.02
N PRO A 178 -3.97 16.03 -23.07
CA PRO A 178 -3.60 15.95 -21.66
C PRO A 178 -2.25 15.24 -21.48
N PHE A 179 -1.61 15.47 -20.33
CA PHE A 179 -0.39 14.80 -19.91
C PHE A 179 -0.55 13.29 -19.97
N SER A 180 0.34 12.63 -20.70
CA SER A 180 0.48 11.17 -20.63
C SER A 180 1.90 10.71 -20.90
N LEU A 181 2.23 9.54 -20.38
CA LEU A 181 3.53 8.89 -20.46
C LEU A 181 3.38 7.58 -21.25
N LYS A 182 4.26 7.36 -22.22
CA LYS A 182 4.45 6.05 -22.86
C LYS A 182 5.87 5.57 -22.65
N ILE A 183 6.00 4.29 -22.32
CA ILE A 183 7.29 3.60 -22.20
C ILE A 183 7.31 2.50 -23.25
N LEU A 184 8.31 2.54 -24.12
CA LEU A 184 8.48 1.61 -25.24
C LEU A 184 9.77 0.82 -25.08
N ARG A 185 9.74 -0.45 -25.48
CA ARG A 185 10.96 -1.26 -25.63
C ARG A 185 11.72 -0.81 -26.88
N THR A 186 13.01 -0.50 -26.76
CA THR A 186 13.80 0.05 -27.88
C THR A 186 14.02 -0.95 -29.01
N SER A 187 14.20 -2.23 -28.69
CA SER A 187 14.53 -3.28 -29.67
C SER A 187 13.44 -3.57 -30.69
N ASN A 188 12.16 -3.42 -30.32
CA ASN A 188 11.01 -3.76 -31.17
C ASN A 188 9.94 -2.66 -31.24
N GLN A 189 10.16 -1.52 -30.58
CA GLN A 189 9.22 -0.39 -30.48
C GLN A 189 7.85 -0.77 -29.87
N ARG A 190 7.78 -1.87 -29.11
CA ARG A 190 6.55 -2.27 -28.41
C ARG A 190 6.26 -1.30 -27.28
N VAL A 191 5.04 -0.76 -27.23
CA VAL A 191 4.56 0.02 -26.08
C VAL A 191 4.31 -0.93 -24.91
N LEU A 192 5.05 -0.74 -23.82
CA LEU A 192 4.96 -1.54 -22.60
C LEU A 192 3.93 -0.97 -21.62
N LEU A 193 3.89 0.35 -21.54
CA LEU A 193 3.00 1.08 -20.64
C LEU A 193 2.58 2.36 -21.34
N ASP A 194 1.27 2.64 -21.29
CA ASP A 194 0.69 3.86 -21.86
C ASP A 194 -0.37 4.42 -20.90
N THR A 195 -0.09 5.60 -20.33
CA THR A 195 -1.02 6.24 -19.38
C THR A 195 -2.17 6.96 -20.07
N SER A 196 -2.15 7.14 -21.39
CA SER A 196 -3.19 7.89 -22.11
C SER A 196 -4.58 7.23 -22.10
N ILE A 197 -4.68 5.99 -21.59
CA ILE A 197 -5.97 5.31 -21.40
C ILE A 197 -6.85 6.01 -20.34
N GLY A 198 -6.26 6.74 -19.39
CA GLY A 198 -7.00 7.40 -18.32
C GLY A 198 -6.32 8.66 -17.79
N PRO A 199 -7.05 9.51 -17.04
CA PRO A 199 -6.48 10.75 -16.53
C PRO A 199 -5.58 10.49 -15.32
N LEU A 200 -4.56 11.33 -15.16
CA LEU A 200 -3.89 11.53 -13.88
C LEU A 200 -4.86 12.26 -12.93
N GLN A 201 -5.17 11.65 -11.79
CA GLN A 201 -5.80 12.33 -10.65
C GLN A 201 -4.76 12.50 -9.55
N PHE A 202 -4.63 13.70 -9.00
CA PHE A 202 -3.66 13.96 -7.94
C PHE A 202 -4.25 14.95 -6.93
N ALA A 203 -4.90 14.40 -5.91
CA ALA A 203 -5.46 15.13 -4.78
C ALA A 203 -4.82 14.64 -3.48
N HIS A 204 -5.02 15.38 -2.38
CA HIS A 204 -4.36 15.07 -1.11
C HIS A 204 -4.63 13.65 -0.59
N GLN A 205 -5.85 13.14 -0.79
CA GLN A 205 -6.25 11.80 -0.36
C GLN A 205 -6.83 10.94 -1.49
N TYR A 206 -6.50 11.28 -2.75
CA TYR A 206 -6.89 10.49 -3.90
C TYR A 206 -5.90 10.68 -5.06
N LEU A 207 -5.11 9.66 -5.34
CA LEU A 207 -4.15 9.63 -6.43
C LEU A 207 -4.53 8.48 -7.36
N GLN A 208 -4.63 8.74 -8.66
CA GLN A 208 -4.97 7.72 -9.65
C GLN A 208 -4.10 7.84 -10.89
N LEU A 209 -3.59 6.69 -11.35
CA LEU A 209 -2.93 6.56 -12.65
C LEU A 209 -3.26 5.20 -13.25
N SER A 210 -3.53 5.18 -14.56
CA SER A 210 -3.87 3.97 -15.30
C SER A 210 -2.81 3.66 -16.35
N PHE A 211 -2.62 2.39 -16.67
CA PHE A 211 -1.65 1.89 -17.65
C PHE A 211 -2.35 0.91 -18.59
N ARG A 212 -2.36 1.21 -19.90
CA ARG A 212 -2.61 0.18 -20.91
C ARG A 212 -1.39 -0.72 -21.03
N LEU A 213 -1.61 -2.03 -21.10
CA LEU A 213 -0.58 -3.06 -21.14
C LEU A 213 -0.53 -3.74 -22.52
N PRO A 214 0.63 -4.26 -22.96
CA PRO A 214 0.77 -4.94 -24.25
C PRO A 214 0.15 -6.34 -24.28
N SER A 215 -0.12 -6.95 -23.12
CA SER A 215 -0.65 -8.30 -23.01
C SER A 215 -1.49 -8.46 -21.73
N ALA A 216 -2.28 -9.53 -21.68
CA ALA A 216 -3.05 -9.92 -20.50
C ALA A 216 -2.29 -10.92 -19.60
N ASN A 217 -1.01 -11.18 -19.87
CA ASN A 217 -0.20 -12.11 -19.10
C ASN A 217 0.45 -11.38 -17.92
N VAL A 218 -0.37 -11.03 -16.93
CA VAL A 218 0.01 -10.26 -15.74
C VAL A 218 0.09 -11.17 -14.52
N TYR A 219 1.11 -10.99 -13.67
CA TYR A 219 1.41 -11.80 -12.49
C TYR A 219 1.90 -10.90 -11.34
N GLY A 220 1.65 -11.25 -10.08
CA GLY A 220 2.09 -10.46 -8.92
C GLY A 220 0.92 -9.79 -8.20
N LEU A 221 1.15 -8.60 -7.63
CA LEU A 221 0.29 -7.96 -6.61
C LEU A 221 0.17 -8.79 -5.33
N GLY A 222 -0.16 -8.16 -4.21
CA GLY A 222 -0.34 -8.89 -2.97
C GLY A 222 -0.55 -8.02 -1.74
N GLU A 223 -0.90 -8.62 -0.60
CA GLU A 223 -1.15 -10.06 -0.45
C GLU A 223 -2.64 -10.41 -0.59
N HIS A 224 -2.95 -11.43 -1.41
CA HIS A 224 -4.33 -11.88 -1.67
C HIS A 224 -4.35 -13.39 -2.01
N VAL A 225 -5.55 -13.98 -1.98
CA VAL A 225 -5.80 -15.27 -2.63
C VAL A 225 -6.35 -15.04 -4.05
N HIS A 226 -5.47 -15.00 -5.04
CA HIS A 226 -5.88 -14.77 -6.44
C HIS A 226 -6.64 -15.93 -7.09
N GLN A 227 -6.60 -17.13 -6.49
CA GLN A 227 -7.12 -18.41 -7.01
C GLN A 227 -6.44 -18.93 -8.30
N GLN A 228 -5.81 -18.06 -9.07
CA GLN A 228 -5.00 -18.37 -10.25
C GLN A 228 -3.75 -17.48 -10.27
N TYR A 229 -2.65 -17.99 -10.80
CA TYR A 229 -1.38 -17.25 -10.84
C TYR A 229 -1.38 -16.14 -11.90
N ARG A 230 -1.83 -16.44 -13.13
CA ARG A 230 -2.07 -15.41 -14.15
C ARG A 230 -3.32 -14.64 -13.78
N HIS A 231 -3.23 -13.32 -13.72
CA HIS A 231 -4.36 -12.47 -13.35
C HIS A 231 -5.56 -12.63 -14.28
N ASN A 232 -6.75 -12.53 -13.69
CA ASN A 232 -7.97 -12.33 -14.45
C ASN A 232 -8.13 -10.84 -14.73
N MET A 233 -8.03 -10.45 -16.01
CA MET A 233 -8.17 -9.05 -16.44
C MET A 233 -9.63 -8.60 -16.59
N THR A 234 -10.64 -9.37 -16.18
CA THR A 234 -12.06 -9.00 -16.31
C THR A 234 -12.57 -8.26 -15.07
N TRP A 235 -12.28 -6.96 -15.00
CA TRP A 235 -12.82 -6.02 -14.00
C TRP A 235 -12.65 -6.53 -12.56
N LYS A 236 -11.40 -6.72 -12.16
CA LYS A 236 -11.03 -7.20 -10.82
C LYS A 236 -10.33 -6.10 -10.04
N THR A 237 -10.75 -5.85 -8.81
CA THR A 237 -10.16 -4.84 -7.94
C THR A 237 -9.54 -5.52 -6.73
N TRP A 238 -8.24 -5.30 -6.55
CA TRP A 238 -7.44 -5.87 -5.47
C TRP A 238 -7.06 -4.77 -4.48
N PRO A 239 -7.71 -4.67 -3.31
CA PRO A 239 -7.33 -3.71 -2.28
C PRO A 239 -6.00 -4.14 -1.63
N ILE A 240 -5.13 -3.18 -1.31
CA ILE A 240 -3.85 -3.40 -0.64
C ILE A 240 -3.80 -2.50 0.59
N PHE A 241 -3.87 -3.13 1.74
CA PHE A 241 -3.67 -2.52 3.06
C PHE A 241 -3.44 -3.65 4.06
N THR A 242 -2.37 -3.61 4.85
CA THR A 242 -2.00 -4.74 5.72
C THR A 242 -3.09 -4.99 6.76
N ARG A 243 -3.59 -6.22 6.81
CA ARG A 243 -4.76 -6.60 7.63
C ARG A 243 -4.70 -8.05 8.05
N ASP A 244 -4.88 -8.29 9.35
CA ASP A 244 -5.13 -9.63 9.86
C ASP A 244 -6.54 -10.09 9.46
N THR A 245 -6.60 -11.10 8.60
CA THR A 245 -7.84 -11.73 8.20
C THR A 245 -7.56 -13.10 7.59
N THR A 246 -8.54 -14.00 7.64
CA THR A 246 -8.40 -15.33 7.04
C THR A 246 -8.25 -15.22 5.52
N PRO A 247 -7.29 -15.93 4.91
CA PRO A 247 -7.19 -16.03 3.46
C PRO A 247 -8.44 -16.74 2.92
N THR A 248 -9.26 -16.01 2.16
CA THR A 248 -10.46 -16.55 1.53
C THR A 248 -10.42 -16.27 0.03
N ALA A 249 -11.27 -16.95 -0.74
CA ALA A 249 -11.45 -16.67 -2.16
C ALA A 249 -11.98 -15.25 -2.48
N GLY A 250 -12.32 -14.46 -1.45
CA GLY A 250 -12.72 -13.06 -1.61
C GLY A 250 -11.56 -12.18 -2.05
N MET A 251 -11.85 -11.13 -2.83
CA MET A 251 -10.89 -10.09 -3.22
C MET A 251 -10.67 -9.12 -2.05
N ILE A 252 -10.15 -9.64 -0.94
CA ILE A 252 -9.87 -8.88 0.29
C ILE A 252 -8.36 -8.72 0.47
N ASN A 253 -7.94 -7.62 1.09
CA ASN A 253 -6.56 -7.38 1.50
C ASN A 253 -6.17 -8.29 2.69
N LEU A 254 -4.94 -8.80 2.68
CA LEU A 254 -4.37 -9.67 3.71
C LEU A 254 -3.15 -9.01 4.39
N TYR A 255 -2.17 -9.80 4.83
CA TYR A 255 -1.12 -9.37 5.74
C TYR A 255 -0.08 -8.46 5.08
N GLY A 256 0.34 -8.76 3.85
CA GLY A 256 1.34 -8.02 3.10
C GLY A 256 0.80 -6.93 2.18
N ALA A 257 1.70 -6.00 1.79
CA ALA A 257 1.44 -4.96 0.80
C ALA A 257 2.48 -5.00 -0.32
N HIS A 258 2.13 -5.62 -1.44
CA HIS A 258 3.00 -5.84 -2.59
C HIS A 258 2.36 -5.26 -3.85
N THR A 259 2.92 -4.16 -4.36
CA THR A 259 2.39 -3.45 -5.53
C THR A 259 3.02 -3.89 -6.86
N PHE A 260 4.09 -4.70 -6.78
CA PHE A 260 4.82 -5.18 -7.94
C PHE A 260 3.98 -6.15 -8.78
N PHE A 261 3.91 -5.92 -10.08
CA PHE A 261 3.47 -6.92 -11.04
C PHE A 261 4.47 -7.08 -12.18
N LEU A 262 4.45 -8.25 -12.80
CA LEU A 262 5.19 -8.61 -14.00
C LEU A 262 4.21 -8.86 -15.14
N CYS A 263 4.56 -8.38 -16.34
CA CYS A 263 3.82 -8.62 -17.58
C CYS A 263 4.73 -9.29 -18.62
N LEU A 264 4.33 -10.49 -19.06
CA LEU A 264 4.97 -11.21 -20.16
C LEU A 264 4.40 -10.67 -21.48
N GLU A 265 5.22 -10.02 -22.30
CA GLU A 265 4.77 -9.30 -23.49
C GLU A 265 4.23 -10.26 -24.56
N ASP A 266 4.99 -11.31 -24.86
CA ASP A 266 4.69 -12.30 -25.88
C ASP A 266 5.53 -13.59 -25.70
N THR A 267 5.51 -14.49 -26.70
CA THR A 267 6.21 -15.78 -26.66
C THR A 267 7.74 -15.68 -26.81
N SER A 268 8.31 -14.51 -27.10
CA SER A 268 9.77 -14.30 -27.12
C SER A 268 10.40 -14.37 -25.73
N GLY A 269 9.60 -14.22 -24.67
CA GLY A 269 10.06 -14.12 -23.28
C GLY A 269 10.24 -12.68 -22.80
N PHE A 270 10.24 -11.70 -23.70
CA PHE A 270 10.32 -10.28 -23.33
C PHE A 270 9.23 -9.94 -22.32
N SER A 271 9.67 -9.31 -21.23
CA SER A 271 8.82 -9.05 -20.09
C SER A 271 9.22 -7.71 -19.49
N PHE A 272 8.28 -7.10 -18.78
CA PHE A 272 8.55 -5.95 -17.94
C PHE A 272 7.81 -6.07 -16.61
N GLY A 273 8.23 -5.29 -15.62
CA GLY A 273 7.57 -5.21 -14.32
C GLY A 273 7.33 -3.76 -13.93
N VAL A 274 6.34 -3.55 -13.08
CA VAL A 274 5.99 -2.23 -12.54
C VAL A 274 5.86 -2.35 -11.03
N PHE A 275 6.51 -1.44 -10.31
CA PHE A 275 6.43 -1.32 -8.86
C PHE A 275 6.04 0.10 -8.47
N LEU A 276 5.05 0.23 -7.58
CA LEU A 276 4.64 1.50 -6.98
C LEU A 276 5.19 1.59 -5.56
N MET A 277 6.10 2.53 -5.32
CA MET A 277 6.59 2.87 -3.99
C MET A 277 5.61 3.79 -3.27
N ASN A 278 4.56 3.19 -2.70
CA ASN A 278 3.57 3.86 -1.88
C ASN A 278 3.02 2.87 -0.84
N SER A 279 2.91 3.28 0.42
CA SER A 279 2.46 2.45 1.55
C SER A 279 1.09 2.85 2.10
N ASN A 280 0.41 3.83 1.48
CA ASN A 280 -0.95 4.20 1.87
C ASN A 280 -1.91 3.10 1.39
N ALA A 281 -3.09 3.02 2.01
CA ALA A 281 -4.14 2.13 1.54
C ALA A 281 -4.46 2.43 0.07
N MET A 282 -4.56 1.37 -0.73
CA MET A 282 -4.78 1.52 -2.16
C MET A 282 -5.63 0.36 -2.70
N GLU A 283 -6.04 0.50 -3.94
CA GLU A 283 -6.60 -0.58 -4.73
C GLU A 283 -6.00 -0.58 -6.13
N ILE A 284 -5.93 -1.76 -6.74
CA ILE A 284 -5.46 -1.96 -8.10
C ILE A 284 -6.56 -2.65 -8.90
N THR A 285 -7.11 -1.95 -9.89
CA THR A 285 -8.15 -2.47 -10.77
C THR A 285 -7.55 -2.99 -12.07
N LEU A 286 -7.88 -4.22 -12.47
CA LEU A 286 -7.49 -4.87 -13.71
C LEU A 286 -8.70 -4.95 -14.65
N GLN A 287 -8.54 -4.51 -15.90
CA GLN A 287 -9.62 -4.47 -16.89
C GLN A 287 -9.20 -5.05 -18.25
N PRO A 288 -10.16 -5.41 -19.14
CA PRO A 288 -9.87 -6.21 -20.33
C PRO A 288 -9.11 -5.52 -21.46
N ALA A 289 -8.81 -4.22 -21.35
CA ALA A 289 -8.15 -3.44 -22.39
C ALA A 289 -6.90 -4.08 -23.03
N PRO A 290 -6.05 -4.87 -22.34
CA PRO A 290 -5.79 -5.02 -20.90
C PRO A 290 -5.19 -3.77 -20.27
N ALA A 291 -5.63 -3.41 -19.08
CA ALA A 291 -5.09 -2.26 -18.34
C ALA A 291 -5.13 -2.46 -16.83
N VAL A 292 -4.31 -1.68 -16.14
CA VAL A 292 -4.23 -1.61 -14.69
C VAL A 292 -4.42 -0.17 -14.23
N THR A 293 -5.24 0.04 -13.20
CA THR A 293 -5.47 1.36 -12.58
C THR A 293 -5.10 1.28 -11.11
N TYR A 294 -4.15 2.11 -10.69
CA TYR A 294 -3.82 2.32 -9.28
C TYR A 294 -4.68 3.44 -8.72
N ARG A 295 -5.27 3.24 -7.54
CA ARG A 295 -5.91 4.29 -6.74
C ARG A 295 -5.40 4.21 -5.32
N THR A 296 -4.72 5.26 -4.83
CA THR A 296 -4.18 5.32 -3.47
C THR A 296 -4.67 6.55 -2.74
N ILE A 297 -4.83 6.46 -1.41
CA ILE A 297 -5.44 7.50 -0.58
C ILE A 297 -4.42 8.48 0.03
N GLY A 298 -3.18 8.48 -0.44
CA GLY A 298 -2.15 9.38 0.09
C GLY A 298 -0.77 9.18 -0.50
N GLY A 299 0.21 9.87 0.06
CA GLY A 299 1.59 9.86 -0.40
C GLY A 299 1.76 10.50 -1.77
N ILE A 300 2.62 9.91 -2.60
CA ILE A 300 2.92 10.31 -3.99
C ILE A 300 2.79 9.12 -4.94
N LEU A 301 2.83 9.37 -6.25
CA LEU A 301 2.97 8.32 -7.27
C LEU A 301 4.46 8.18 -7.61
N ASP A 302 5.17 7.21 -7.04
CA ASP A 302 6.58 6.90 -7.34
C ASP A 302 6.69 5.50 -7.95
N PHE A 303 6.85 5.45 -9.27
CA PHE A 303 6.83 4.22 -10.06
C PHE A 303 8.22 3.85 -10.56
N TYR A 304 8.51 2.55 -10.52
CA TYR A 304 9.65 1.93 -11.16
C TYR A 304 9.16 0.95 -12.22
N VAL A 305 9.80 0.99 -13.40
CA VAL A 305 9.52 0.11 -14.53
C VAL A 305 10.80 -0.64 -14.88
N PHE A 306 10.73 -1.96 -14.86
CA PHE A 306 11.86 -2.87 -15.07
C PHE A 306 11.66 -3.62 -16.38
N LEU A 307 12.70 -3.70 -17.22
CA LEU A 307 12.67 -4.44 -18.48
C LEU A 307 13.63 -5.62 -18.41
N GLY A 308 13.17 -6.78 -18.88
CA GLY A 308 13.98 -7.98 -19.01
C GLY A 308 13.73 -8.67 -20.35
N ASN A 309 14.67 -9.50 -20.77
CA ASN A 309 14.49 -10.39 -21.91
C ASN A 309 13.76 -11.68 -21.52
N THR A 310 13.59 -11.93 -20.23
CA THR A 310 12.84 -13.06 -19.64
C THR A 310 12.09 -12.58 -18.39
N PRO A 311 11.04 -13.30 -17.93
CA PRO A 311 10.40 -12.99 -16.66
C PRO A 311 11.36 -12.99 -15.46
N GLU A 312 12.31 -13.93 -15.42
CA GLU A 312 13.33 -14.03 -14.37
C GLU A 312 14.20 -12.77 -14.28
N GLN A 313 14.61 -12.21 -15.41
CA GLN A 313 15.40 -10.96 -15.43
C GLN A 313 14.61 -9.79 -14.86
N VAL A 314 13.31 -9.72 -15.09
CA VAL A 314 12.46 -8.68 -14.49
C VAL A 314 12.42 -8.82 -12.95
N VAL A 315 12.29 -10.05 -12.45
CA VAL A 315 12.34 -10.32 -11.00
C VAL A 315 13.72 -9.95 -10.43
N GLN A 316 14.81 -10.27 -11.13
CA GLN A 316 16.17 -9.90 -10.72
C GLN A 316 16.34 -8.37 -10.64
N GLU A 317 15.85 -7.62 -11.63
CA GLU A 317 15.90 -6.15 -11.66
C GLU A 317 15.07 -5.51 -10.53
N TYR A 318 13.90 -6.08 -10.25
CA TYR A 318 13.08 -5.66 -9.10
C TYR A 318 13.81 -5.91 -7.78
N LEU A 319 14.36 -7.10 -7.56
CA LEU A 319 15.07 -7.46 -6.33
C LEU A 319 16.41 -6.71 -6.19
N GLU A 320 17.05 -6.31 -7.28
CA GLU A 320 18.22 -5.43 -7.24
C GLU A 320 17.87 -4.04 -6.70
N LEU A 321 16.63 -3.56 -6.94
CA LEU A 321 16.15 -2.30 -6.37
C LEU A 321 15.74 -2.46 -4.91
N VAL A 322 14.82 -3.38 -4.61
CA VAL A 322 14.17 -3.43 -3.28
C VAL A 322 14.97 -4.19 -2.23
N GLY A 323 16.03 -4.89 -2.64
CA GLY A 323 16.83 -5.76 -1.79
C GLY A 323 16.61 -7.23 -2.14
N ARG A 324 17.70 -7.95 -2.36
CA ARG A 324 17.68 -9.40 -2.60
C ARG A 324 17.32 -10.14 -1.31
N PRO A 325 16.63 -11.29 -1.40
CA PRO A 325 16.35 -12.10 -0.22
C PRO A 325 17.66 -12.49 0.47
N PHE A 326 17.62 -12.54 1.81
CA PHE A 326 18.73 -13.07 2.58
C PHE A 326 18.93 -14.56 2.27
N LEU A 327 20.17 -15.05 2.40
CA LEU A 327 20.45 -16.48 2.29
C LEU A 327 19.95 -17.16 3.58
N PRO A 328 18.93 -18.04 3.52
CA PRO A 328 18.44 -18.70 4.72
C PRO A 328 19.48 -19.65 5.30
N SER A 329 19.49 -19.81 6.63
CA SER A 329 20.24 -20.86 7.30
C SER A 329 19.81 -22.23 6.76
N TYR A 330 20.76 -23.13 6.50
CA TYR A 330 20.48 -24.41 5.82
C TYR A 330 19.38 -25.24 6.52
N TRP A 331 19.37 -25.27 7.86
CA TRP A 331 18.36 -25.99 8.65
C TRP A 331 16.93 -25.50 8.43
N SER A 332 16.73 -24.24 8.01
CA SER A 332 15.38 -23.69 7.76
C SER A 332 14.72 -24.26 6.50
N LEU A 333 15.50 -24.94 5.63
CA LEU A 333 14.99 -25.69 4.49
C LEU A 333 14.44 -27.08 4.90
N GLY A 334 14.74 -27.53 6.12
CA GLY A 334 14.22 -28.76 6.70
C GLY A 334 12.74 -28.66 7.05
N PHE A 335 12.11 -29.81 7.30
CA PHE A 335 10.70 -29.84 7.70
C PHE A 335 10.52 -29.25 9.10
N GLN A 336 9.43 -28.51 9.27
CA GLN A 336 9.13 -27.73 10.46
C GLN A 336 7.76 -28.10 10.99
N LEU A 337 7.63 -28.31 12.30
CA LEU A 337 6.38 -28.73 12.92
C LEU A 337 5.91 -27.69 13.92
N SER A 338 4.65 -27.29 13.78
CA SER A 338 4.01 -26.28 14.60
C SER A 338 2.54 -26.63 14.81
N ARG A 339 1.99 -26.12 15.90
CA ARG A 339 0.56 -25.97 16.13
C ARG A 339 0.35 -24.91 17.20
N ARG A 340 -0.83 -24.32 17.19
CA ARG A 340 -1.34 -23.57 18.32
C ARG A 340 -1.77 -24.53 19.43
N ASP A 341 -1.33 -24.26 20.65
CA ASP A 341 -1.72 -24.98 21.87
C ASP A 341 -1.39 -26.48 21.84
N TYR A 342 -0.23 -26.84 22.39
CA TYR A 342 0.16 -28.25 22.60
C TYR A 342 -0.46 -28.88 23.86
N GLY A 343 -1.11 -28.10 24.71
CA GLY A 343 -1.61 -28.56 26.02
C GLY A 343 -0.51 -28.74 27.07
N GLY A 344 0.61 -28.02 26.96
CA GLY A 344 1.74 -28.06 27.90
C GLY A 344 2.92 -28.91 27.43
N ILE A 345 3.99 -28.92 28.24
CA ILE A 345 5.27 -29.56 27.89
C ILE A 345 5.14 -31.06 27.56
N HIS A 346 4.22 -31.77 28.21
CA HIS A 346 3.99 -33.19 27.93
C HIS A 346 3.43 -33.43 26.52
N GLY A 347 2.45 -32.63 26.10
CA GLY A 347 1.88 -32.72 24.76
C GLY A 347 2.89 -32.34 23.68
N LEU A 348 3.71 -31.31 23.94
CA LEU A 348 4.80 -30.91 23.07
C LEU A 348 5.83 -32.04 22.88
N ARG A 349 6.31 -32.62 23.98
CA ARG A 349 7.27 -33.76 23.95
C ARG A 349 6.69 -34.98 23.24
N GLU A 350 5.44 -35.34 23.52
CA GLU A 350 4.78 -36.49 22.88
C GLU A 350 4.75 -36.34 21.35
N VAL A 351 4.45 -35.13 20.86
CA VAL A 351 4.44 -34.82 19.43
C VAL A 351 5.84 -34.92 18.83
N VAL A 352 6.87 -34.40 19.48
CA VAL A 352 8.26 -34.54 19.00
C VAL A 352 8.66 -36.03 18.95
N ASP A 353 8.48 -36.75 20.04
CA ASP A 353 8.94 -38.13 20.19
C ASP A 353 8.27 -39.08 19.20
N ARG A 354 6.97 -38.93 18.95
CA ARG A 354 6.27 -39.81 18.00
C ARG A 354 6.72 -39.56 16.55
N ASN A 355 7.00 -38.31 16.17
CA ASN A 355 7.50 -37.99 14.83
C ASN A 355 8.93 -38.51 14.62
N ARG A 356 9.79 -38.37 15.64
CA ARG A 356 11.14 -38.94 15.64
C ARG A 356 11.12 -40.47 15.57
N ARG A 357 10.27 -41.13 16.38
CA ARG A 357 10.09 -42.60 16.33
C ARG A 357 9.57 -43.09 14.97
N ALA A 358 8.77 -42.28 14.28
CA ALA A 358 8.30 -42.59 12.94
C ALA A 358 9.37 -42.36 11.85
N GLY A 359 10.53 -41.79 12.18
CA GLY A 359 11.61 -41.52 11.23
C GLY A 359 11.33 -40.38 10.26
N ILE A 360 10.46 -39.43 10.63
CA ILE A 360 10.17 -38.25 9.81
C ILE A 360 11.41 -37.32 9.82
N PRO A 361 11.97 -36.92 8.66
CA PRO A 361 12.98 -35.87 8.60
C PRO A 361 12.39 -34.58 9.16
N TYR A 362 12.96 -34.07 10.25
CA TYR A 362 12.31 -33.06 11.08
C TYR A 362 13.34 -32.19 11.81
N ASP A 363 13.55 -30.97 11.30
CA ASP A 363 14.62 -30.08 11.77
C ASP A 363 14.14 -29.08 12.81
N VAL A 364 12.89 -28.59 12.77
CA VAL A 364 12.50 -27.38 13.52
C VAL A 364 11.18 -27.52 14.29
N GLN A 365 11.24 -27.46 15.62
CA GLN A 365 10.07 -27.42 16.50
C GLN A 365 9.69 -25.98 16.85
N TYR A 366 8.41 -25.64 16.70
CA TYR A 366 7.85 -24.36 17.11
C TYR A 366 7.05 -24.47 18.41
N SER A 367 7.15 -23.44 19.25
CA SER A 367 6.15 -23.18 20.28
C SER A 367 5.39 -21.89 19.96
N ASP A 368 4.07 -22.00 19.90
CA ASP A 368 3.13 -20.88 19.78
C ASP A 368 2.91 -20.24 21.18
N ILE A 369 2.01 -19.27 21.31
CA ILE A 369 1.84 -18.41 22.50
C ILE A 369 1.54 -19.16 23.80
N ASP A 370 1.20 -20.45 23.75
CA ASP A 370 0.91 -21.28 24.91
C ASP A 370 2.14 -21.54 25.80
N TYR A 371 3.37 -21.37 25.30
CA TYR A 371 4.55 -21.45 26.16
C TYR A 371 4.70 -20.26 27.12
N MET A 372 4.05 -19.13 26.82
CA MET A 372 4.22 -17.86 27.52
C MET A 372 3.31 -17.76 28.76
N ASP A 373 3.82 -17.20 29.87
CA ASP A 373 3.00 -16.89 31.05
C ASP A 373 1.95 -15.84 30.70
N GLY A 374 0.67 -16.21 30.76
CA GLY A 374 -0.44 -15.33 30.40
C GLY A 374 -0.35 -14.76 28.98
N LYS A 375 0.34 -15.45 28.06
CA LYS A 375 0.58 -14.99 26.66
C LYS A 375 1.38 -13.69 26.56
N LYS A 376 2.19 -13.37 27.58
CA LYS A 376 3.11 -12.23 27.58
C LYS A 376 4.41 -12.65 26.90
N ASP A 377 4.90 -11.88 25.93
CA ASP A 377 6.22 -12.12 25.33
C ASP A 377 7.32 -12.22 26.39
N PHE A 378 8.50 -12.76 26.04
CA PHE A 378 9.66 -12.83 26.96
C PHE A 378 9.40 -13.52 28.31
N THR A 379 8.40 -14.39 28.38
CA THR A 379 8.09 -15.18 29.59
C THR A 379 7.89 -16.65 29.26
N ILE A 380 7.96 -17.51 30.27
CA ILE A 380 7.62 -18.93 30.21
C ILE A 380 6.55 -19.21 31.27
N ASP A 381 5.48 -19.90 30.89
CA ASP A 381 4.52 -20.45 31.84
C ASP A 381 5.14 -21.68 32.52
N GLU A 382 5.81 -21.49 33.66
CA GLU A 382 6.44 -22.58 34.41
C GLU A 382 5.43 -23.61 34.96
N GLY A 383 4.14 -23.29 34.97
CA GLY A 383 3.08 -24.23 35.35
C GLY A 383 2.74 -25.20 34.23
N ALA A 384 2.52 -24.68 33.02
CA ALA A 384 2.18 -25.48 31.84
C ALA A 384 3.42 -26.05 31.11
N TYR A 385 4.54 -25.34 31.19
CA TYR A 385 5.80 -25.64 30.50
C TYR A 385 7.01 -25.75 31.43
N PRO A 386 6.95 -26.53 32.52
CA PRO A 386 8.09 -26.70 33.41
C PRO A 386 9.27 -27.33 32.67
N GLY A 387 10.46 -26.72 32.81
CA GLY A 387 11.69 -27.23 32.20
C GLY A 387 11.74 -27.10 30.67
N LEU A 388 11.06 -26.09 30.11
CA LEU A 388 11.09 -25.81 28.66
C LEU A 388 12.51 -25.56 28.14
N SER A 389 13.38 -24.94 28.93
CA SER A 389 14.79 -24.73 28.59
C SER A 389 15.56 -26.04 28.42
N ASP A 390 15.27 -27.05 29.25
CA ASP A 390 15.87 -28.38 29.11
C ASP A 390 15.32 -29.13 27.89
N PHE A 391 14.05 -28.89 27.53
CA PHE A 391 13.50 -29.40 26.27
C PHE A 391 14.17 -28.78 25.05
N ALA A 392 14.45 -27.47 25.04
CA ALA A 392 15.19 -26.82 23.97
C ALA A 392 16.59 -27.44 23.79
N LYS A 393 17.30 -27.70 24.90
CA LYS A 393 18.59 -28.42 24.86
C LYS A 393 18.45 -29.84 24.31
N GLU A 394 17.40 -30.57 24.68
CA GLU A 394 17.16 -31.90 24.11
C GLU A 394 16.94 -31.84 22.60
N LEU A 395 16.23 -30.82 22.08
CA LEU A 395 16.13 -30.62 20.63
C LEU A 395 17.52 -30.43 20.01
N HIS A 396 18.37 -29.61 20.62
CA HIS A 396 19.75 -29.37 20.14
C HIS A 396 20.62 -30.63 20.19
N ASP A 397 20.55 -31.42 21.25
CA ASP A 397 21.26 -32.70 21.39
C ASP A 397 20.89 -33.70 20.29
N ASN A 398 19.68 -33.55 19.73
CA ASN A 398 19.18 -34.35 18.63
C ASN A 398 19.37 -33.69 17.25
N GLY A 399 20.12 -32.59 17.18
CA GLY A 399 20.42 -31.86 15.95
C GLY A 399 19.25 -31.01 15.42
N GLN A 400 18.18 -30.85 16.21
CA GLN A 400 17.01 -30.06 15.85
C GLN A 400 17.18 -28.59 16.30
N LYS A 401 16.20 -27.78 15.90
CA LYS A 401 16.12 -26.33 16.14
C LYS A 401 14.82 -25.98 16.84
N TYR A 402 14.89 -24.97 17.68
CA TYR A 402 13.75 -24.50 18.46
C TYR A 402 13.36 -23.07 18.07
N MET A 403 12.13 -22.89 17.62
CA MET A 403 11.58 -21.60 17.20
C MET A 403 10.48 -21.17 18.17
N ILE A 404 10.45 -19.89 18.50
CA ILE A 404 9.42 -19.31 19.35
C ILE A 404 8.66 -18.22 18.61
N ILE A 405 7.37 -18.10 18.87
CA ILE A 405 6.56 -16.97 18.41
C ILE A 405 6.84 -15.72 19.27
N MET A 406 6.76 -14.53 18.68
CA MET A 406 6.73 -13.26 19.40
C MET A 406 5.57 -12.39 18.91
N ASN A 407 4.86 -11.78 19.85
CA ASN A 407 3.76 -10.90 19.53
C ASN A 407 4.28 -9.50 19.14
N PRO A 408 3.52 -8.77 18.32
CA PRO A 408 3.87 -7.41 17.96
C PRO A 408 3.62 -6.39 19.09
N GLY A 409 3.01 -6.80 20.21
CA GLY A 409 2.45 -5.90 21.21
C GLY A 409 2.73 -6.39 22.62
N ILE A 410 3.10 -5.45 23.49
CA ILE A 410 3.56 -5.73 24.84
C ILE A 410 2.44 -5.46 25.83
N PHE A 411 2.16 -6.43 26.69
CA PHE A 411 1.16 -6.31 27.75
C PHE A 411 1.41 -5.06 28.62
N ARG A 412 0.38 -4.24 28.80
CA ARG A 412 0.47 -2.97 29.49
C ARG A 412 0.29 -3.15 31.00
N SER A 413 1.40 -3.35 31.71
CA SER A 413 1.42 -3.45 33.18
C SER A 413 2.72 -2.88 33.75
N PRO A 414 2.67 -1.94 34.72
CA PRO A 414 3.86 -1.44 35.41
C PRO A 414 4.69 -2.52 36.12
N GLU A 415 4.05 -3.62 36.50
CA GLU A 415 4.68 -4.78 37.14
C GLU A 415 5.43 -5.67 36.15
N TYR A 416 5.26 -5.43 34.83
CA TYR A 416 5.86 -6.23 33.78
C TYR A 416 7.14 -5.57 33.22
N THR A 417 8.28 -6.24 33.41
CA THR A 417 9.62 -5.70 33.11
C THR A 417 9.77 -5.20 31.67
N ALA A 418 9.30 -5.96 30.67
CA ALA A 418 9.43 -5.55 29.27
C ALA A 418 8.69 -4.23 28.98
N TYR A 419 7.49 -4.08 29.55
CA TYR A 419 6.72 -2.84 29.47
C TYR A 419 7.40 -1.68 30.20
N ASN A 420 7.95 -1.91 31.39
CA ASN A 420 8.63 -0.85 32.14
C ASN A 420 9.90 -0.37 31.40
N ASN A 421 10.73 -1.30 30.94
CA ASN A 421 11.95 -1.00 30.19
C ASN A 421 11.67 -0.22 28.90
N GLY A 422 10.66 -0.63 28.12
CA GLY A 422 10.30 0.08 26.91
C GLY A 422 9.67 1.46 27.20
N SER A 423 8.93 1.60 28.30
CA SER A 423 8.38 2.89 28.74
C SER A 423 9.49 3.88 29.13
N LEU A 424 10.51 3.42 29.85
CA LEU A 424 11.69 4.24 30.21
C LEU A 424 12.45 4.71 28.96
N LYS A 425 12.56 3.86 27.94
CA LYS A 425 13.19 4.16 26.65
C LYS A 425 12.27 4.88 25.64
N ARG A 426 10.99 5.10 25.99
CA ARG A 426 9.98 5.78 25.16
C ARG A 426 9.82 5.16 23.76
N VAL A 427 9.73 3.83 23.71
CA VAL A 427 9.73 3.07 22.45
C VAL A 427 8.34 2.78 21.88
N TRP A 428 7.26 3.23 22.52
CA TRP A 428 5.90 2.93 22.09
C TRP A 428 5.39 3.90 21.03
N ILE A 429 4.54 3.40 20.13
CA ILE A 429 3.73 4.24 19.24
C ILE A 429 2.86 5.18 20.09
N LEU A 430 2.78 6.44 19.66
CA LEU A 430 2.00 7.48 20.32
C LEU A 430 0.66 7.71 19.61
N ASP A 431 -0.36 8.04 20.39
CA ASP A 431 -1.61 8.63 19.92
C ASP A 431 -1.75 10.09 20.42
N ASN A 432 -2.91 10.72 20.18
CA ASN A 432 -3.17 12.10 20.61
C ASN A 432 -3.25 12.28 22.15
N HIS A 433 -3.28 11.18 22.91
CA HIS A 433 -3.50 11.15 24.36
C HIS A 433 -2.36 10.48 25.15
N GLY A 434 -1.31 10.01 24.48
CA GLY A 434 -0.17 9.33 25.09
C GLY A 434 0.30 8.13 24.25
N PHE A 435 0.48 6.98 24.89
CA PHE A 435 0.78 5.74 24.18
C PHE A 435 -0.48 5.21 23.48
N ALA A 436 -0.35 4.75 22.25
CA ALA A 436 -1.41 4.01 21.58
C ALA A 436 -1.63 2.67 22.32
N VAL A 437 -2.88 2.42 22.71
CA VAL A 437 -3.27 1.23 23.46
C VAL A 437 -4.32 0.47 22.66
N GLY A 438 -4.06 -0.82 22.47
CA GLY A 438 -4.98 -1.76 21.84
C GLY A 438 -5.18 -2.98 22.73
N GLU A 439 -5.71 -4.05 22.14
CA GLU A 439 -5.92 -5.33 22.81
C GLU A 439 -5.10 -6.40 22.08
N GLY A 440 -4.40 -7.24 22.82
CA GLY A 440 -3.71 -8.41 22.29
C GLY A 440 -4.00 -9.67 23.10
N TYR A 441 -3.30 -10.74 22.79
CA TYR A 441 -3.44 -12.01 23.51
C TYR A 441 -3.35 -11.92 25.05
N PRO A 442 -2.42 -11.13 25.64
CA PRO A 442 -2.34 -10.99 27.09
C PRO A 442 -3.33 -9.95 27.67
N GLY A 443 -4.15 -9.29 26.85
CA GLY A 443 -5.05 -8.19 27.24
C GLY A 443 -4.57 -6.84 26.69
N PRO A 444 -4.79 -5.72 27.42
CA PRO A 444 -4.38 -4.39 26.96
C PRO A 444 -2.89 -4.33 26.62
N ALA A 445 -2.55 -3.81 25.44
CA ALA A 445 -1.19 -3.83 24.92
C ALA A 445 -0.76 -2.46 24.37
N VAL A 446 0.54 -2.20 24.43
CA VAL A 446 1.22 -1.11 23.73
C VAL A 446 2.09 -1.66 22.60
N PHE A 447 2.34 -0.85 21.58
CA PHE A 447 2.99 -1.29 20.35
C PHE A 447 4.36 -0.64 20.23
N PRO A 448 5.46 -1.41 20.10
CA PRO A 448 6.77 -0.85 19.81
C PRO A 448 6.77 -0.10 18.47
N ASP A 449 7.34 1.09 18.44
CA ASP A 449 7.66 1.82 17.22
C ASP A 449 9.00 1.32 16.68
N TYR A 450 8.95 0.35 15.77
CA TYR A 450 10.15 -0.20 15.12
C TYR A 450 10.81 0.77 14.13
N SER A 451 10.19 1.91 13.80
CA SER A 451 10.83 2.97 13.01
C SER A 451 11.77 3.83 13.87
N ASN A 452 11.64 3.77 15.20
CA ASN A 452 12.53 4.40 16.15
C ASN A 452 13.75 3.47 16.42
N PRO A 453 15.00 3.93 16.18
CA PRO A 453 16.20 3.15 16.48
C PRO A 453 16.29 2.66 17.94
N GLU A 454 15.80 3.46 18.91
CA GLU A 454 15.73 3.06 20.32
C GLU A 454 14.77 1.89 20.54
N GLY A 455 13.69 1.81 19.76
CA GLY A 455 12.76 0.67 19.77
C GLY A 455 13.43 -0.61 19.29
N THR A 456 14.23 -0.53 18.21
CA THR A 456 15.02 -1.67 17.73
C THR A 456 16.06 -2.13 18.75
N GLN A 457 16.74 -1.19 19.42
CA GLN A 457 17.71 -1.51 20.46
C GLN A 457 17.03 -2.17 21.67
N TRP A 458 15.92 -1.60 22.16
CA TRP A 458 15.14 -2.19 23.25
C TRP A 458 14.69 -3.62 22.92
N TRP A 459 14.15 -3.86 21.72
CA TRP A 459 13.74 -5.20 21.29
C TRP A 459 14.91 -6.20 21.29
N THR A 460 16.08 -5.76 20.83
CA THR A 460 17.32 -6.56 20.85
C THR A 460 17.73 -6.93 22.27
N GLU A 461 17.66 -5.98 23.21
CA GLU A 461 17.98 -6.21 24.62
C GLU A 461 17.01 -7.23 25.25
N GLN A 462 15.70 -7.09 25.00
CA GLN A 462 14.68 -8.03 25.50
C GLN A 462 14.86 -9.44 24.94
N LEU A 463 15.11 -9.57 23.63
CA LEU A 463 15.40 -10.86 23.02
C LEU A 463 16.68 -11.50 23.57
N THR A 464 17.73 -10.71 23.78
CA THR A 464 19.01 -11.20 24.32
C THR A 464 18.84 -11.72 25.75
N GLU A 465 18.12 -10.97 26.59
CA GLU A 465 17.83 -11.37 27.96
C GLU A 465 16.98 -12.66 28.01
N PHE A 466 15.99 -12.77 27.13
CA PHE A 466 15.15 -13.96 27.06
C PHE A 466 15.90 -15.18 26.51
N HIS A 467 16.76 -15.00 25.50
CA HIS A 467 17.59 -16.08 24.95
C HIS A 467 18.51 -16.70 26.02
N ASN A 468 18.98 -15.91 27.00
CA ASN A 468 19.78 -16.43 28.11
C ASN A 468 18.99 -17.37 29.05
N GLN A 469 17.66 -17.32 29.00
CA GLN A 469 16.78 -18.19 29.79
C GLN A 469 16.27 -19.38 28.96
N LEU A 470 16.04 -19.16 27.67
CA LEU A 470 15.54 -20.14 26.72
C LEU A 470 16.31 -20.03 25.40
N GLU A 471 17.17 -21.02 25.12
CA GLU A 471 18.02 -21.03 23.94
C GLU A 471 17.20 -21.40 22.68
N PHE A 472 16.60 -20.41 22.03
CA PHE A 472 15.90 -20.55 20.74
C PHE A 472 16.82 -20.24 19.55
N ASP A 473 16.60 -20.90 18.42
CA ASP A 473 17.40 -20.74 17.19
C ASP A 473 16.83 -19.70 16.21
N GLY A 474 15.61 -19.22 16.47
CA GLY A 474 14.99 -18.15 15.70
C GLY A 474 13.62 -17.75 16.23
N VAL A 475 13.10 -16.69 15.65
CA VAL A 475 11.86 -16.04 16.10
C VAL A 475 10.85 -15.99 14.96
N TRP A 476 9.63 -16.44 15.24
CA TRP A 476 8.47 -16.24 14.40
C TRP A 476 7.71 -15.00 14.86
N ILE A 477 7.92 -13.89 14.16
CA ILE A 477 7.16 -12.65 14.39
C ILE A 477 5.79 -12.75 13.72
N VAL A 478 4.72 -12.43 14.46
CA VAL A 478 3.35 -12.41 13.94
C VAL A 478 2.78 -11.00 13.90
N SER A 479 1.70 -10.81 13.15
CA SER A 479 0.96 -9.56 13.02
C SER A 479 -0.40 -9.58 13.73
N SER A 480 -0.78 -10.69 14.38
CA SER A 480 -2.17 -10.93 14.80
C SER A 480 -2.53 -10.27 16.13
N TYR A 481 -3.68 -9.60 16.13
CA TYR A 481 -4.41 -9.14 17.31
C TYR A 481 -5.89 -9.51 17.13
N SER A 482 -6.58 -9.82 18.23
CA SER A 482 -8.01 -10.12 18.23
C SER A 482 -8.88 -8.87 18.18
#